data_AF-A0A6I3C9K5-F1
#
_entry.id   AF-A0A6I3C9K5-F1
#
_cell.length_a   1.000
_cell.length_b   1.000
_cell.length_c   1.000
_cell.angle_alpha   90.00
_cell.angle_beta   90.00
_cell.angle_gamma   90.00
#
_symmetry.space_group_name_H-M   'P 1'
#
loop_
_entity.id
_entity.type
_entity.pdbx_description
1 polymer ?
#
loop_
_entity_poly.entity_id
_entity_poly.type
_entity_poly.pdbx_seq_one_letter_code
_entity_poly.pdbx_strand_id
1 'polypeptide(L)'
;MVERVCPQCRSELRISELEYVCVACAEIYSRAEGIDRFMPGSRVAHFERFLNDYTTVRLAEGRASEDPNYFRDLPATAPGAPMEWQWNMRRRSWQTVRTRIFRSASNPLVVVDVGAGVGWLSNRLTELGHVALAVDLTVDAHDGLGAARHFERSFSCSQAEMDSLPFADSSADIVIYNASLHYSCDYAVTFAEALRVLKPTGRIVVMDSPIYKQHSAGERMIAERHADFEQRFGSRSDSVPSVGYLTPAMLRELSMQLGLRWRRHHTWYGWQWAWKPWRARLRGKRQPSRFVVLVATRVGPSSATESASAR
;
A
#
# COMPACT_ATOMS: atom_id res chain seq x y z
N MET A 1 6.05 -18.14 12.03
CA MET A 1 4.79 -17.35 12.01
C MET A 1 5.11 -15.99 12.61
N VAL A 2 4.62 -14.89 12.05
CA VAL A 2 4.89 -13.53 12.56
C VAL A 2 3.99 -13.27 13.76
N GLU A 3 4.56 -12.77 14.85
CA GLU A 3 3.82 -12.48 16.09
C GLU A 3 2.81 -11.34 15.89
N ARG A 4 1.60 -11.55 16.39
CA ARG A 4 0.48 -10.63 16.32
C ARG A 4 0.34 -9.87 17.64
N VAL A 5 0.06 -8.58 17.57
CA VAL A 5 -0.18 -7.73 18.74
C VAL A 5 -1.46 -6.93 18.56
N CYS A 6 -2.06 -6.48 19.66
CA CYS A 6 -3.23 -5.63 19.64
C CYS A 6 -2.93 -4.31 18.89
N PRO A 7 -3.68 -3.95 17.83
CA PRO A 7 -3.51 -2.68 17.13
C PRO A 7 -3.68 -1.44 18.01
N GLN A 8 -4.50 -1.53 19.07
CA GLN A 8 -4.85 -0.38 19.91
C GLN A 8 -3.78 -0.06 20.96
N CYS A 9 -3.22 -1.08 21.62
CA CYS A 9 -2.28 -0.89 22.73
C CYS A 9 -0.97 -1.68 22.60
N ARG A 10 -0.79 -2.45 21.52
CA ARG A 10 0.41 -3.24 21.20
C ARG A 10 0.73 -4.36 22.20
N SER A 11 -0.18 -4.65 23.13
CA SER A 11 -0.03 -5.79 24.05
C SER A 11 -0.34 -7.11 23.36
N GLU A 12 0.07 -8.19 24.03
CA GLU A 12 -0.18 -9.57 23.64
C GLU A 12 -1.68 -9.84 23.44
N LEU A 13 -1.97 -10.74 22.50
CA LEU A 13 -3.30 -11.24 22.22
C LEU A 13 -3.40 -12.70 22.69
N ARG A 14 -4.38 -13.00 23.54
CA ARG A 14 -4.82 -14.39 23.76
C ARG A 14 -5.57 -14.84 22.52
N ILE A 15 -5.15 -15.97 21.96
CA ILE A 15 -5.65 -16.49 20.68
C ILE A 15 -6.57 -17.67 20.97
N SER A 16 -7.78 -17.63 20.43
CA SER A 16 -8.66 -18.78 20.30
C SER A 16 -8.82 -19.15 18.80
N GLU A 17 -9.60 -20.17 18.49
CA GLU A 17 -9.83 -20.58 17.10
C GLU A 17 -10.45 -19.45 16.24
N LEU A 18 -11.38 -18.69 16.83
CA LEU A 18 -12.19 -17.69 16.14
C LEU A 18 -11.96 -16.25 16.61
N GLU A 19 -11.19 -16.03 17.68
CA GLU A 19 -11.07 -14.72 18.31
C GLU A 19 -9.66 -14.42 18.81
N TYR A 20 -9.39 -13.13 18.96
CA TYR A 20 -8.22 -12.59 19.65
C TYR A 20 -8.69 -11.66 20.75
N VAL A 21 -8.21 -11.87 21.97
CA VAL A 21 -8.53 -11.01 23.11
C VAL A 21 -7.27 -10.34 23.61
N CYS A 22 -7.24 -9.01 23.59
CA CYS A 22 -6.10 -8.28 24.14
C CYS A 22 -6.01 -8.43 25.66
N VAL A 23 -4.83 -8.78 26.17
CA VAL A 23 -4.61 -8.95 27.61
C VAL A 23 -4.63 -7.65 28.41
N ALA A 24 -4.46 -6.50 27.73
CA ALA A 24 -4.34 -5.19 28.39
C ALA A 24 -5.60 -4.33 28.25
N CYS A 25 -6.07 -4.09 27.02
CA CYS A 25 -7.26 -3.25 26.79
C CYS A 25 -8.56 -4.05 26.68
N ALA A 26 -8.51 -5.38 26.78
CA ALA A 26 -9.66 -6.28 26.64
C ALA A 26 -10.43 -6.19 25.31
N GLU A 27 -9.89 -5.50 24.30
CA GLU A 27 -10.48 -5.44 22.96
C GLU A 27 -10.52 -6.85 22.35
N ILE A 28 -11.64 -7.19 21.71
CA ILE A 28 -11.89 -8.48 21.08
C ILE A 28 -11.90 -8.29 19.58
N TYR A 29 -11.11 -9.09 18.88
CA TYR A 29 -11.06 -9.16 17.42
C TYR A 29 -11.53 -10.54 16.96
N SER A 30 -12.15 -10.61 15.79
CA SER A 30 -12.65 -11.87 15.24
C SER A 30 -11.75 -12.40 14.13
N ARG A 31 -11.85 -13.70 13.85
CA ARG A 31 -11.37 -14.34 12.64
C ARG A 31 -12.57 -14.86 11.87
N ALA A 32 -12.68 -14.48 10.61
CA ALA A 32 -13.75 -14.96 9.74
C ALA A 32 -13.21 -15.11 8.32
N GLU A 33 -13.60 -16.22 7.65
CA GLU A 33 -13.26 -16.48 6.24
C GLU A 33 -11.74 -16.45 5.95
N GLY A 34 -10.92 -16.89 6.93
CA GLY A 34 -9.47 -16.87 6.81
C GLY A 34 -8.81 -15.48 6.96
N ILE A 35 -9.58 -14.48 7.39
CA ILE A 35 -9.10 -13.11 7.62
C ILE A 35 -9.16 -12.79 9.11
N ASP A 36 -8.05 -12.32 9.66
CA ASP A 36 -7.98 -11.79 11.03
C ASP A 36 -8.49 -10.34 11.05
N ARG A 37 -9.63 -10.07 11.70
CA ARG A 37 -10.31 -8.78 11.66
C ARG A 37 -9.92 -7.88 12.84
N PHE A 38 -8.82 -7.17 12.67
CA PHE A 38 -8.16 -6.33 13.68
C PHE A 38 -8.67 -4.87 13.73
N MET A 39 -9.90 -4.61 13.30
CA MET A 39 -10.53 -3.29 13.41
C MET A 39 -11.59 -3.29 14.51
N PRO A 40 -11.45 -2.45 15.56
CA PRO A 40 -12.52 -2.21 16.52
C PRO A 40 -13.78 -1.70 15.85
N GLY A 41 -14.96 -1.98 16.42
CA GLY A 41 -16.24 -1.56 15.83
C GLY A 41 -16.35 -0.05 15.59
N SER A 42 -15.77 0.77 16.47
CA SER A 42 -15.69 2.22 16.31
C SER A 42 -14.88 2.65 15.08
N ARG A 43 -13.80 1.92 14.75
CA ARG A 43 -12.98 2.16 13.57
C ARG A 43 -13.68 1.66 12.31
N VAL A 44 -14.38 0.52 12.36
CA VAL A 44 -15.23 0.07 11.24
C VAL A 44 -16.26 1.14 10.88
N ALA A 45 -16.98 1.68 11.87
CA ALA A 45 -17.95 2.76 11.65
C ALA A 45 -17.30 4.04 11.08
N HIS A 46 -16.08 4.37 11.52
CA HIS A 46 -15.34 5.52 11.00
C HIS A 46 -15.05 5.43 9.50
N PHE A 47 -14.72 4.23 8.98
CA PHE A 47 -14.40 4.03 7.56
C PHE A 47 -15.60 3.62 6.70
N GLU A 48 -16.77 3.38 7.28
CA GLU A 48 -17.94 2.85 6.57
C GLU A 48 -18.27 3.64 5.30
N ARG A 49 -18.40 4.97 5.42
CA ARG A 49 -18.69 5.83 4.26
C ARG A 49 -17.57 5.80 3.21
N PHE A 50 -16.32 5.83 3.65
CA PHE A 50 -15.17 5.75 2.74
C PHE A 50 -15.16 4.43 1.96
N LEU A 51 -15.40 3.30 2.64
CA LEU A 51 -15.43 1.99 2.00
C LEU A 51 -16.61 1.84 1.05
N ASN A 52 -17.76 2.43 1.36
CA ASN A 52 -18.90 2.48 0.45
C ASN A 52 -18.57 3.27 -0.82
N ASP A 53 -18.07 4.50 -0.69
CA ASP A 53 -17.67 5.34 -1.82
C ASP A 53 -16.60 4.64 -2.69
N TYR A 54 -15.61 4.03 -2.03
CA TYR A 54 -14.53 3.28 -2.67
C TYR A 54 -15.07 2.07 -3.45
N THR A 55 -15.97 1.29 -2.84
CA THR A 55 -16.58 0.11 -3.47
C THR A 55 -17.41 0.50 -4.68
N THR A 56 -18.21 1.57 -4.59
CA THR A 56 -19.00 2.09 -5.72
C THR A 56 -18.13 2.41 -6.93
N VAL A 57 -17.00 3.09 -6.73
CA VAL A 57 -16.07 3.39 -7.82
C VAL A 57 -15.49 2.12 -8.42
N ARG A 58 -15.09 1.16 -7.59
CA ARG A 58 -14.41 -0.04 -8.08
C ARG A 58 -15.33 -0.99 -8.82
N LEU A 59 -16.60 -1.08 -8.41
CA LEU A 59 -17.64 -1.77 -9.16
C LEU A 59 -17.86 -1.10 -10.53
N ALA A 60 -17.98 0.23 -10.57
CA ALA A 60 -18.12 0.98 -11.82
C ALA A 60 -16.88 0.87 -12.73
N GLU A 61 -15.70 0.62 -12.16
CA GLU A 61 -14.45 0.36 -12.89
C GLU A 61 -14.30 -1.10 -13.34
N GLY A 62 -15.23 -2.00 -13.00
CA GLY A 62 -15.20 -3.41 -13.37
C GLY A 62 -14.10 -4.21 -12.66
N ARG A 63 -13.77 -3.86 -11.41
CA ARG A 63 -12.69 -4.50 -10.66
C ARG A 63 -13.10 -5.72 -9.84
N ALA A 64 -14.37 -5.80 -9.47
CA ALA A 64 -14.91 -6.98 -8.81
C ALA A 64 -15.01 -8.13 -9.82
N SER A 65 -14.67 -9.34 -9.37
CA SER A 65 -14.75 -10.54 -10.18
C SER A 65 -15.14 -11.76 -9.34
N GLU A 66 -15.81 -12.72 -9.95
CA GLU A 66 -16.04 -14.06 -9.40
C GLU A 66 -15.11 -15.10 -10.03
N ASP A 67 -14.44 -14.76 -11.13
CA ASP A 67 -13.57 -15.66 -11.87
C ASP A 67 -12.23 -15.86 -11.14
N PRO A 68 -11.90 -17.07 -10.65
CA PRO A 68 -10.62 -17.33 -10.01
C PRO A 68 -9.42 -17.05 -10.93
N ASN A 69 -9.57 -17.24 -12.25
CA ASN A 69 -8.48 -17.02 -13.21
C ASN A 69 -8.13 -15.55 -13.31
N TYR A 70 -9.13 -14.65 -13.26
CA TYR A 70 -8.89 -13.22 -13.19
C TYR A 70 -7.88 -12.87 -12.11
N PHE A 71 -8.08 -13.36 -10.87
CA PHE A 71 -7.18 -13.07 -9.76
C PHE A 71 -5.80 -13.69 -9.94
N ARG A 72 -5.73 -14.98 -10.31
CA ARG A 72 -4.46 -15.72 -10.46
C ARG A 72 -3.55 -15.13 -11.52
N ASP A 73 -4.13 -14.56 -12.58
CA ASP A 73 -3.36 -13.98 -13.66
C ASP A 73 -2.78 -12.60 -13.31
N LEU A 74 -3.35 -11.89 -12.32
CA LEU A 74 -2.89 -10.54 -11.96
C LEU A 74 -1.38 -10.50 -11.63
N PRO A 75 -0.64 -9.51 -12.14
CA PRO A 75 -1.10 -8.34 -12.87
C PRO A 75 -1.14 -8.53 -14.40
N ALA A 76 -1.05 -9.76 -14.93
CA ALA A 76 -1.41 -10.05 -16.32
C ALA A 76 -2.93 -9.99 -16.48
N THR A 77 -3.40 -9.42 -17.58
CA THR A 77 -4.84 -9.32 -17.89
C THR A 77 -5.03 -9.53 -19.39
N ALA A 78 -6.18 -10.06 -19.78
CA ALA A 78 -6.56 -10.16 -21.18
C ALA A 78 -6.64 -8.76 -21.85
N PRO A 79 -6.34 -8.64 -23.15
CA PRO A 79 -6.55 -7.39 -23.88
C PRO A 79 -8.01 -6.92 -23.79
N GLY A 80 -8.21 -5.62 -23.51
CA GLY A 80 -9.55 -5.04 -23.37
C GLY A 80 -10.22 -5.30 -22.01
N ALA A 81 -9.58 -6.00 -21.08
CA ALA A 81 -10.11 -6.21 -19.74
C ALA A 81 -10.28 -4.88 -18.98
N PRO A 82 -11.19 -4.82 -18.00
CA PRO A 82 -11.33 -3.65 -17.14
C PRO A 82 -9.99 -3.25 -16.51
N MET A 83 -9.69 -1.95 -16.57
CA MET A 83 -8.46 -1.37 -16.02
C MET A 83 -7.15 -2.00 -16.55
N GLU A 84 -7.14 -2.58 -17.76
CA GLU A 84 -5.95 -3.19 -18.37
C GLU A 84 -4.71 -2.29 -18.30
N TRP A 85 -4.88 -0.98 -18.56
CA TRP A 85 -3.77 -0.03 -18.50
C TRP A 85 -3.14 0.08 -17.10
N GLN A 86 -3.94 -0.01 -16.03
CA GLN A 86 -3.45 0.03 -14.64
C GLN A 86 -2.72 -1.25 -14.30
N TRP A 87 -3.24 -2.39 -14.73
CA TRP A 87 -2.59 -3.69 -14.54
C TRP A 87 -1.28 -3.78 -15.31
N ASN A 88 -1.23 -3.26 -16.55
CA ASN A 88 -0.01 -3.10 -17.33
C ASN A 88 1.02 -2.23 -16.59
N MET A 89 0.59 -1.13 -15.96
CA MET A 89 1.46 -0.29 -15.12
C MET A 89 2.00 -1.07 -13.92
N ARG A 90 1.12 -1.72 -13.14
CA ARG A 90 1.47 -2.55 -11.99
C ARG A 90 2.43 -3.67 -12.34
N ARG A 91 2.26 -4.31 -13.51
CA ARG A 91 3.18 -5.33 -14.03
C ARG A 91 4.60 -4.78 -14.22
N ARG A 92 4.74 -3.57 -14.79
CA ARG A 92 6.05 -2.91 -14.97
C ARG A 92 6.67 -2.50 -13.64
N SER A 93 5.87 -1.98 -12.72
CA SER A 93 6.31 -1.64 -11.37
C SER A 93 6.77 -2.89 -10.61
N TRP A 94 6.01 -3.99 -10.70
CA TRP A 94 6.38 -5.29 -10.13
C TRP A 94 7.68 -5.83 -10.70
N GLN A 95 7.89 -5.77 -12.02
CA GLN A 95 9.18 -6.15 -12.63
C GLN A 95 10.35 -5.37 -12.02
N THR A 96 10.17 -4.07 -11.77
CA THR A 96 11.20 -3.24 -11.13
C THR A 96 11.43 -3.66 -9.68
N VAL A 97 10.37 -3.86 -8.90
CA VAL A 97 10.46 -4.33 -7.51
C VAL A 97 11.12 -5.70 -7.44
N ARG A 98 10.65 -6.68 -8.20
CA ARG A 98 11.22 -8.03 -8.26
C ARG A 98 12.72 -8.00 -8.55
N THR A 99 13.15 -7.22 -9.56
CA THR A 99 14.55 -7.18 -9.98
C THR A 99 15.47 -6.36 -9.08
N ARG A 100 14.98 -5.25 -8.51
CA ARG A 100 15.80 -4.32 -7.72
C ARG A 100 15.77 -4.58 -6.21
N ILE A 101 14.69 -5.20 -5.73
CA ILE A 101 14.42 -5.36 -4.30
C ILE A 101 14.58 -6.83 -3.91
N PHE A 102 13.94 -7.75 -4.63
CA PHE A 102 13.87 -9.17 -4.24
C PHE A 102 14.93 -10.07 -4.89
N ARG A 103 15.51 -9.69 -6.04
CA ARG A 103 16.47 -10.53 -6.79
C ARG A 103 17.66 -11.05 -5.97
N SER A 104 18.14 -10.27 -5.00
CA SER A 104 19.31 -10.62 -4.19
C SER A 104 18.97 -11.25 -2.83
N ALA A 105 17.70 -11.54 -2.56
CA ALA A 105 17.31 -12.19 -1.32
C ALA A 105 17.79 -13.64 -1.33
N SER A 106 18.76 -13.95 -0.47
CA SER A 106 19.28 -15.32 -0.30
C SER A 106 18.36 -16.20 0.56
N ASN A 107 17.47 -15.58 1.34
CA ASN A 107 16.51 -16.24 2.23
C ASN A 107 15.11 -15.65 2.03
N PRO A 108 14.05 -16.40 2.37
CA PRO A 108 12.69 -15.88 2.48
C PRO A 108 12.63 -14.60 3.34
N LEU A 109 11.97 -13.57 2.83
CA LEU A 109 11.71 -12.32 3.56
C LEU A 109 10.28 -12.30 4.08
N VAL A 110 10.07 -11.66 5.23
CA VAL A 110 8.74 -11.32 5.73
C VAL A 110 8.33 -9.96 5.16
N VAL A 111 7.23 -9.93 4.40
CA VAL A 111 6.76 -8.73 3.68
C VAL A 111 5.33 -8.40 4.09
N VAL A 112 5.12 -7.20 4.63
CA VAL A 112 3.79 -6.65 4.92
C VAL A 112 3.31 -5.86 3.71
N ASP A 113 2.26 -6.36 3.03
CA ASP A 113 1.61 -5.72 1.89
C ASP A 113 0.43 -4.89 2.40
N VAL A 114 0.64 -3.57 2.54
CA VAL A 114 -0.33 -2.65 3.16
C VAL A 114 -1.22 -2.05 2.08
N GLY A 115 -2.53 -2.16 2.24
CA GLY A 115 -3.52 -1.90 1.19
C GLY A 115 -3.46 -2.96 0.09
N ALA A 116 -3.40 -4.23 0.47
CA ALA A 116 -3.22 -5.37 -0.43
C ALA A 116 -4.37 -5.57 -1.43
N GLY A 117 -5.55 -5.02 -1.13
CA GLY A 117 -6.80 -5.24 -1.85
C GLY A 117 -7.07 -6.73 -2.03
N VAL A 118 -7.17 -7.15 -3.30
CA VAL A 118 -7.37 -8.57 -3.68
C VAL A 118 -6.16 -9.47 -3.45
N GLY A 119 -5.06 -8.98 -2.88
CA GLY A 119 -3.90 -9.81 -2.51
C GLY A 119 -2.99 -10.24 -3.67
N TRP A 120 -3.11 -9.64 -4.85
CA TRP A 120 -2.31 -10.05 -6.02
C TRP A 120 -0.79 -9.96 -5.79
N LEU A 121 -0.33 -8.90 -5.11
CA LEU A 121 1.09 -8.72 -4.83
C LEU A 121 1.56 -9.72 -3.77
N SER A 122 0.75 -9.93 -2.73
CA SER A 122 0.96 -10.98 -1.72
C SER A 122 1.08 -12.38 -2.35
N ASN A 123 0.25 -12.70 -3.34
CA ASN A 123 0.40 -13.94 -4.12
C ASN A 123 1.75 -13.99 -4.85
N ARG A 124 2.12 -12.93 -5.59
CA ARG A 124 3.42 -12.88 -6.31
C ARG A 124 4.63 -12.97 -5.39
N LEU A 125 4.55 -12.42 -4.18
CA LEU A 125 5.60 -12.53 -3.17
C LEU A 125 5.72 -13.97 -2.65
N THR A 126 4.59 -14.63 -2.42
CA THR A 126 4.53 -16.02 -1.96
C THR A 126 5.04 -17.00 -3.03
N GLU A 127 4.74 -16.75 -4.31
CA GLU A 127 5.31 -17.49 -5.45
C GLU A 127 6.84 -17.40 -5.54
N LEU A 128 7.44 -16.30 -5.03
CA LEU A 128 8.89 -16.15 -4.91
C LEU A 128 9.48 -16.80 -3.65
N GLY A 129 8.65 -17.48 -2.84
CA GLY A 129 9.06 -18.12 -1.59
C GLY A 129 9.19 -17.17 -0.40
N HIS A 130 8.63 -15.95 -0.47
CA HIS A 130 8.58 -15.03 0.66
C HIS A 130 7.34 -15.25 1.52
N VAL A 131 7.36 -14.74 2.74
CA VAL A 131 6.20 -14.76 3.65
C VAL A 131 5.46 -13.44 3.48
N ALA A 132 4.29 -13.48 2.83
CA ALA A 132 3.44 -12.31 2.65
C ALA A 132 2.41 -12.18 3.79
N LEU A 133 2.26 -10.97 4.31
CA LEU A 133 1.25 -10.56 5.27
C LEU A 133 0.41 -9.46 4.63
N ALA A 134 -0.76 -9.81 4.10
CA ALA A 134 -1.67 -8.89 3.44
C ALA A 134 -2.50 -8.12 4.48
N VAL A 135 -2.51 -6.80 4.38
CA VAL A 135 -3.30 -5.91 5.21
C VAL A 135 -4.15 -5.02 4.33
N ASP A 136 -5.45 -4.93 4.61
CA ASP A 136 -6.37 -4.00 3.94
C ASP A 136 -7.54 -3.64 4.87
N LEU A 137 -8.31 -2.62 4.51
CA LEU A 137 -9.58 -2.33 5.16
C LEU A 137 -10.72 -3.20 4.58
N THR A 138 -10.64 -3.58 3.30
CA THR A 138 -11.69 -4.34 2.62
C THR A 138 -11.51 -5.85 2.77
N VAL A 139 -12.58 -6.51 3.20
CA VAL A 139 -12.65 -7.99 3.30
C VAL A 139 -13.52 -8.61 2.21
N ASP A 140 -13.99 -7.79 1.26
CA ASP A 140 -14.88 -8.22 0.19
C ASP A 140 -14.31 -9.39 -0.62
N ALA A 141 -15.18 -10.32 -1.00
CA ALA A 141 -14.79 -11.58 -1.62
C ALA A 141 -14.49 -11.47 -3.13
N HIS A 142 -14.85 -10.35 -3.75
CA HIS A 142 -14.74 -10.08 -5.17
C HIS A 142 -13.75 -8.94 -5.47
N ASP A 143 -13.46 -8.08 -4.50
CA ASP A 143 -12.60 -6.91 -4.64
C ASP A 143 -11.88 -6.48 -3.34
N GLY A 144 -11.63 -7.42 -2.43
CA GLY A 144 -10.90 -7.22 -1.17
C GLY A 144 -10.14 -8.47 -0.75
N LEU A 145 -9.73 -8.54 0.53
CA LEU A 145 -8.94 -9.65 1.05
C LEU A 145 -9.64 -11.02 0.92
N GLY A 146 -10.98 -11.05 0.84
CA GLY A 146 -11.74 -12.28 0.64
C GLY A 146 -11.44 -12.96 -0.70
N ALA A 147 -10.97 -12.21 -1.71
CA ALA A 147 -10.52 -12.76 -2.98
C ALA A 147 -9.27 -13.65 -2.84
N ALA A 148 -8.56 -13.60 -1.70
CA ALA A 148 -7.39 -14.43 -1.44
C ALA A 148 -7.68 -15.94 -1.56
N ARG A 149 -8.94 -16.36 -1.36
CA ARG A 149 -9.41 -17.74 -1.54
C ARG A 149 -9.21 -18.30 -2.95
N HIS A 150 -9.00 -17.43 -3.96
CA HIS A 150 -8.83 -17.83 -5.35
C HIS A 150 -7.37 -18.17 -5.71
N PHE A 151 -6.40 -17.84 -4.86
CA PHE A 151 -4.99 -18.17 -5.09
C PHE A 151 -4.63 -19.57 -4.61
N GLU A 152 -3.69 -20.20 -5.31
CA GLU A 152 -3.19 -21.54 -4.96
C GLU A 152 -2.26 -21.53 -3.74
N ARG A 153 -1.56 -20.41 -3.52
CA ARG A 153 -0.66 -20.22 -2.39
C ARG A 153 -1.34 -19.37 -1.33
N SER A 154 -1.39 -19.89 -0.11
CA SER A 154 -1.95 -19.16 1.03
C SER A 154 -0.94 -18.13 1.56
N PHE A 155 -1.47 -16.98 1.96
CA PHE A 155 -0.78 -15.93 2.70
C PHE A 155 -1.71 -15.42 3.79
N SER A 156 -1.15 -14.76 4.82
CA SER A 156 -1.97 -14.30 5.94
C SER A 156 -2.70 -13.01 5.57
N CYS A 157 -4.00 -12.93 5.85
CA CYS A 157 -4.84 -11.76 5.61
C CYS A 157 -5.27 -11.13 6.94
N SER A 158 -5.14 -9.81 7.05
CA SER A 158 -5.57 -9.06 8.22
C SER A 158 -6.34 -7.80 7.82
N GLN A 159 -7.56 -7.67 8.32
CA GLN A 159 -8.28 -6.41 8.22
C GLN A 159 -7.72 -5.43 9.26
N ALA A 160 -6.99 -4.41 8.83
CA ALA A 160 -6.41 -3.41 9.74
C ALA A 160 -6.07 -2.11 9.02
N GLU A 161 -5.87 -1.05 9.81
CA GLU A 161 -5.45 0.26 9.32
C GLU A 161 -3.94 0.28 9.04
N MET A 162 -3.53 1.10 8.08
CA MET A 162 -2.10 1.28 7.77
C MET A 162 -1.29 1.93 8.91
N ASP A 163 -1.99 2.61 9.83
CA ASP A 163 -1.42 3.34 10.95
C ASP A 163 -1.46 2.54 12.27
N SER A 164 -2.00 1.33 12.26
CA SER A 164 -2.09 0.44 13.43
C SER A 164 -2.01 -1.01 13.00
N LEU A 165 -0.81 -1.44 12.61
CA LEU A 165 -0.55 -2.76 12.05
C LEU A 165 -0.54 -3.84 13.16
N PRO A 166 -1.24 -4.97 12.98
CA PRO A 166 -1.36 -6.03 13.99
C PRO A 166 -0.13 -6.95 14.04
N PHE A 167 1.08 -6.39 14.00
CA PHE A 167 2.35 -7.11 14.04
C PHE A 167 3.27 -6.56 15.11
N ALA A 168 4.02 -7.45 15.76
CA ALA A 168 5.02 -7.08 16.74
C ALA A 168 6.11 -6.16 16.15
N ASP A 169 6.77 -5.42 17.02
CA ASP A 169 7.90 -4.57 16.66
C ASP A 169 9.02 -5.40 16.02
N SER A 170 9.73 -4.82 15.05
CA SER A 170 10.90 -5.45 14.41
C SER A 170 10.65 -6.87 13.88
N SER A 171 9.45 -7.15 13.36
CA SER A 171 9.04 -8.49 12.92
C SER A 171 9.07 -8.68 11.40
N ALA A 172 9.07 -7.60 10.61
CA ALA A 172 9.08 -7.64 9.14
C ALA A 172 10.41 -7.18 8.53
N ASP A 173 10.76 -7.74 7.36
CA ASP A 173 11.91 -7.30 6.57
C ASP A 173 11.54 -6.14 5.63
N ILE A 174 10.30 -6.14 5.12
CA ILE A 174 9.78 -5.15 4.18
C ILE A 174 8.33 -4.78 4.54
N VAL A 175 8.02 -3.49 4.49
CA VAL A 175 6.64 -2.98 4.43
C VAL A 175 6.47 -2.35 3.06
N ILE A 176 5.51 -2.83 2.28
CA ILE A 176 5.26 -2.39 0.91
C ILE A 176 3.88 -1.76 0.78
N TYR A 177 3.84 -0.56 0.17
CA TYR A 177 2.64 0.17 -0.19
C TYR A 177 2.50 0.17 -1.70
N ASN A 178 1.57 -0.61 -2.22
CA ASN A 178 1.33 -0.78 -3.65
C ASN A 178 0.01 -0.12 -4.06
N ALA A 179 0.09 1.07 -4.65
CA ALA A 179 -1.08 1.88 -4.97
C ALA A 179 -2.01 2.12 -3.76
N SER A 180 -1.43 2.19 -2.54
CA SER A 180 -2.18 2.29 -1.29
C SER A 180 -1.77 3.47 -0.41
N LEU A 181 -0.49 3.87 -0.41
CA LEU A 181 0.01 4.93 0.49
C LEU A 181 -0.80 6.23 0.37
N HIS A 182 -1.24 6.59 -0.84
CA HIS A 182 -1.96 7.84 -1.07
C HIS A 182 -3.34 7.94 -0.38
N TYR A 183 -3.83 6.84 0.20
CA TYR A 183 -5.02 6.85 1.08
C TYR A 183 -4.70 7.17 2.54
N SER A 184 -3.42 7.26 2.93
CA SER A 184 -3.01 7.68 4.26
C SER A 184 -3.50 9.10 4.57
N CYS A 185 -3.96 9.30 5.80
CA CYS A 185 -4.28 10.61 6.36
C CYS A 185 -3.01 11.41 6.71
N ASP A 186 -1.96 10.73 7.15
CA ASP A 186 -0.70 11.33 7.60
C ASP A 186 0.47 10.35 7.36
N TYR A 187 1.34 10.72 6.41
CA TYR A 187 2.49 9.89 6.05
C TYR A 187 3.53 9.75 7.19
N ALA A 188 3.63 10.72 8.10
CA ALA A 188 4.56 10.61 9.22
C ALA A 188 4.08 9.53 10.20
N VAL A 189 2.78 9.48 10.50
CA VAL A 189 2.16 8.42 11.31
C VAL A 189 2.28 7.07 10.61
N THR A 190 1.88 6.99 9.33
CA THR A 190 1.94 5.75 8.55
C THR A 190 3.35 5.18 8.46
N PHE A 191 4.36 6.03 8.20
CA PHE A 191 5.74 5.55 8.13
C PHE A 191 6.36 5.30 9.50
N ALA A 192 5.95 6.00 10.56
CA ALA A 192 6.36 5.64 11.91
C ALA A 192 5.87 4.23 12.29
N GLU A 193 4.63 3.88 11.92
CA GLU A 193 4.08 2.55 12.14
C GLU A 193 4.77 1.48 11.27
N ALA A 194 5.04 1.78 10.00
CA ALA A 194 5.85 0.91 9.16
C ALA A 194 7.23 0.65 9.76
N LEU A 195 7.88 1.71 10.26
CA LEU A 195 9.18 1.59 10.92
C LEU A 195 9.08 0.73 12.19
N ARG A 196 8.06 0.91 13.03
CA ARG A 196 7.85 0.08 14.22
C ARG A 196 7.90 -1.42 13.89
N VAL A 197 7.15 -1.84 12.87
CA VAL A 197 7.07 -3.25 12.46
C VAL A 197 8.34 -3.73 11.74
N LEU A 198 9.09 -2.84 11.10
CA LEU A 198 10.32 -3.19 10.40
C LEU A 198 11.48 -3.49 11.35
N LYS A 199 12.15 -4.63 11.11
CA LYS A 199 13.49 -4.93 11.65
C LYS A 199 14.44 -3.75 11.43
N PRO A 200 15.51 -3.59 12.23
CA PRO A 200 16.45 -2.47 12.08
C PRO A 200 17.01 -2.28 10.66
N THR A 201 17.30 -3.38 9.96
CA THR A 201 17.81 -3.40 8.57
C THR A 201 16.70 -3.45 7.50
N GLY A 202 15.44 -3.41 7.92
CA GLY A 202 14.28 -3.47 7.05
C GLY A 202 14.09 -2.21 6.22
N ARG A 203 13.18 -2.28 5.25
CA ARG A 203 12.94 -1.19 4.30
C ARG A 203 11.47 -1.00 3.97
N ILE A 204 11.10 0.26 3.75
CA ILE A 204 9.78 0.63 3.22
C ILE A 204 9.89 0.65 1.70
N VAL A 205 8.89 0.10 1.01
CA VAL A 205 8.78 0.17 -0.45
C VAL A 205 7.47 0.84 -0.81
N VAL A 206 7.52 1.88 -1.63
CA VAL A 206 6.32 2.55 -2.16
C VAL A 206 6.33 2.42 -3.67
N MET A 207 5.25 1.89 -4.23
CA MET A 207 5.05 1.80 -5.66
C MET A 207 3.63 2.23 -6.04
N ASP A 208 3.47 2.65 -7.29
CA ASP A 208 2.17 3.01 -7.87
C ASP A 208 1.38 4.07 -7.10
N SER A 209 2.06 4.91 -6.31
CA SER A 209 1.50 6.10 -5.67
C SER A 209 1.84 7.38 -6.47
N PRO A 210 0.90 8.33 -6.63
CA PRO A 210 1.14 9.51 -7.46
C PRO A 210 2.23 10.43 -6.91
N ILE A 211 3.25 10.76 -7.73
CA ILE A 211 4.27 11.75 -7.37
C ILE A 211 4.20 12.97 -8.30
N TYR A 212 4.14 14.15 -7.70
CA TYR A 212 4.20 15.45 -8.38
C TYR A 212 5.46 16.22 -8.04
N LYS A 213 5.82 17.19 -8.90
CA LYS A 213 6.95 18.09 -8.63
C LYS A 213 6.62 19.13 -7.55
N GLN A 214 5.37 19.58 -7.50
CA GLN A 214 4.87 20.68 -6.66
C GLN A 214 3.51 20.32 -6.06
N HIS A 215 3.21 20.85 -4.88
CA HIS A 215 1.94 20.63 -4.17
C HIS A 215 0.73 21.05 -5.00
N SER A 216 0.80 22.22 -5.66
CA SER A 216 -0.29 22.73 -6.51
C SER A 216 -0.72 21.80 -7.66
N ALA A 217 0.15 20.89 -8.12
CA ALA A 217 -0.23 19.88 -9.10
C ALA A 217 -0.87 18.64 -8.47
N GLY A 218 -0.53 18.32 -7.22
CA GLY A 218 -1.19 17.28 -6.44
C GLY A 218 -2.57 17.71 -5.97
N GLU A 219 -2.69 18.91 -5.41
CA GLU A 219 -3.96 19.50 -4.96
C GLU A 219 -4.99 19.59 -6.10
N ARG A 220 -4.56 20.03 -7.29
CA ARG A 220 -5.44 20.03 -8.47
C ARG A 220 -5.87 18.63 -8.88
N MET A 221 -5.01 17.62 -8.75
CA MET A 221 -5.42 16.23 -9.02
C MET A 221 -6.50 15.76 -8.06
N ILE A 222 -6.37 16.06 -6.77
CA ILE A 222 -7.37 15.72 -5.76
C ILE A 222 -8.69 16.42 -6.08
N ALA A 223 -8.64 17.74 -6.34
CA ALA A 223 -9.82 18.52 -6.71
C ALA A 223 -10.52 17.97 -7.97
N GLU A 224 -9.75 17.63 -9.02
CA GLU A 224 -10.26 16.98 -10.24
C GLU A 224 -10.94 15.64 -9.93
N ARG A 225 -10.35 14.80 -9.05
CA ARG A 225 -10.96 13.52 -8.65
C ARG A 225 -12.24 13.70 -7.85
N HIS A 226 -12.28 14.67 -6.94
CA HIS A 226 -13.49 14.95 -6.16
C HIS A 226 -14.62 15.44 -7.08
N ALA A 227 -14.30 16.32 -8.05
CA ALA A 227 -15.26 16.80 -9.03
C ALA A 227 -15.77 15.69 -9.96
N ASP A 228 -14.89 14.80 -10.47
CA ASP A 228 -15.30 13.65 -11.29
C ASP A 228 -16.22 12.69 -10.50
N PHE A 229 -15.86 12.41 -9.25
CA PHE A 229 -16.66 11.56 -8.39
C PHE A 229 -18.04 12.18 -8.14
N GLU A 230 -18.09 13.46 -7.76
CA GLU A 230 -19.33 14.19 -7.50
C GLU A 230 -20.22 14.24 -8.75
N GLN A 231 -19.64 14.47 -9.93
CA GLN A 231 -20.37 14.45 -11.20
C GLN A 231 -20.95 13.07 -11.53
N ARG A 232 -20.24 11.98 -11.20
CA ARG A 232 -20.63 10.61 -11.56
C ARG A 232 -21.54 9.94 -10.54
N PHE A 233 -21.39 10.27 -9.26
CA PHE A 233 -22.02 9.54 -8.14
C PHE A 233 -22.83 10.43 -7.19
N GLY A 234 -22.82 11.76 -7.37
CA GLY A 234 -23.68 12.69 -6.63
C GLY A 234 -23.26 12.99 -5.19
N SER A 235 -22.13 12.47 -4.72
CA SER A 235 -21.52 12.78 -3.42
C SER A 235 -20.04 13.13 -3.58
N ARG A 236 -19.42 13.79 -2.59
CA ARG A 236 -17.96 13.95 -2.56
C ARG A 236 -17.35 12.75 -1.83
N SER A 237 -16.34 12.13 -2.43
CA SER A 237 -15.56 11.03 -1.84
C SER A 237 -14.42 11.58 -0.98
N ASP A 238 -14.77 12.29 0.08
CA ASP A 238 -13.87 12.96 1.02
C ASP A 238 -14.22 12.68 2.48
N SER A 239 -14.96 11.59 2.73
CA SER A 239 -15.40 11.17 4.06
C SER A 239 -14.26 10.87 5.04
N VAL A 240 -13.11 10.46 4.52
CA VAL A 240 -11.85 10.34 5.27
C VAL A 240 -10.78 11.15 4.55
N PRO A 241 -10.05 12.04 5.24
CA PRO A 241 -8.99 12.82 4.62
C PRO A 241 -7.89 11.90 4.09
N SER A 242 -7.33 12.23 2.93
CA SER A 242 -6.16 11.52 2.42
C SER A 242 -5.19 12.50 1.78
N VAL A 243 -3.90 12.23 1.93
CA VAL A 243 -2.84 13.09 1.38
C VAL A 243 -2.81 13.02 -0.16
N GLY A 244 -3.17 11.88 -0.75
CA GLY A 244 -3.44 11.73 -2.19
C GLY A 244 -2.23 11.72 -3.13
N TYR A 245 -1.08 12.28 -2.73
CA TYR A 245 0.13 12.33 -3.56
C TYR A 245 1.42 12.50 -2.73
N LEU A 246 2.58 12.41 -3.40
CA LEU A 246 3.89 12.73 -2.85
C LEU A 246 4.57 13.85 -3.65
N THR A 247 5.44 14.61 -2.99
CA THR A 247 6.38 15.55 -3.63
C THR A 247 7.79 15.34 -3.11
N PRO A 248 8.84 15.79 -3.85
CA PRO A 248 10.20 15.80 -3.31
C PRO A 248 10.35 16.60 -2.01
N ALA A 249 9.52 17.62 -1.77
CA ALA A 249 9.53 18.37 -0.52
C ALA A 249 9.04 17.50 0.65
N MET A 250 7.91 16.82 0.48
CA MET A 250 7.38 15.89 1.48
C MET A 250 8.36 14.76 1.79
N LEU A 251 9.02 14.19 0.76
CA LEU A 251 10.04 13.16 0.99
C LEU A 251 11.22 13.68 1.82
N ARG A 252 11.65 14.94 1.63
CA ARG A 252 12.70 15.55 2.46
C ARG A 252 12.22 15.76 3.89
N GLU A 253 11.00 16.23 4.08
CA GLU A 253 10.40 16.40 5.40
C GLU A 253 10.34 15.07 6.17
N LEU A 254 9.83 14.02 5.54
CA LEU A 254 9.81 12.67 6.10
C LEU A 254 11.22 12.12 6.35
N SER A 255 12.22 12.51 5.53
CA SER A 255 13.62 12.16 5.78
C SER A 255 14.13 12.76 7.09
N MET A 256 13.83 14.04 7.33
CA MET A 256 14.26 14.76 8.54
C MET A 256 13.51 14.29 9.78
N GLN A 257 12.19 14.10 9.68
CA GLN A 257 11.34 13.71 10.82
C GLN A 257 11.59 12.27 11.27
N LEU A 258 11.78 11.34 10.33
CA LEU A 258 11.82 9.89 10.62
C LEU A 258 13.21 9.27 10.39
N GLY A 259 14.22 10.07 10.08
CA GLY A 259 15.58 9.58 9.81
C GLY A 259 15.63 8.63 8.61
N LEU A 260 14.94 8.96 7.53
CA LEU A 260 14.83 8.12 6.33
C LEU A 260 15.80 8.55 5.23
N ARG A 261 16.40 7.55 4.57
CA ARG A 261 17.11 7.71 3.31
C ARG A 261 16.31 7.09 2.18
N TRP A 262 15.98 7.90 1.18
CA TRP A 262 15.23 7.47 0.00
C TRP A 262 16.14 7.08 -1.16
N ARG A 263 15.84 5.93 -1.76
CA ARG A 263 16.36 5.52 -3.05
C ARG A 263 15.21 5.42 -4.05
N ARG A 264 15.41 6.00 -5.23
CA ARG A 264 14.44 5.98 -6.31
C ARG A 264 14.87 5.02 -7.40
N HIS A 265 13.97 4.13 -7.79
CA HIS A 265 14.13 3.25 -8.92
C HIS A 265 13.17 3.67 -10.04
N HIS A 266 13.72 3.92 -11.22
CA HIS A 266 12.95 4.28 -12.39
C HIS A 266 12.31 3.04 -13.01
N THR A 267 11.01 3.12 -13.28
CA THR A 267 10.26 2.10 -14.02
C THR A 267 9.99 2.61 -15.43
N TRP A 268 10.34 1.83 -16.45
CA TRP A 268 9.99 2.15 -17.83
C TRP A 268 8.58 1.65 -18.15
N TYR A 269 7.66 2.58 -18.39
CA TYR A 269 6.25 2.29 -18.75
C TYR A 269 5.97 2.38 -20.26
N GLY A 270 7.03 2.48 -21.09
CA GLY A 270 6.91 2.59 -22.54
C GLY A 270 6.80 4.03 -23.06
N TRP A 271 6.89 4.15 -24.39
CA TRP A 271 6.94 5.44 -25.07
C TRP A 271 5.66 6.26 -24.89
N GLN A 272 4.48 5.64 -24.95
CA GLN A 272 3.20 6.35 -24.73
C GLN A 272 3.18 7.11 -23.40
N TRP A 273 3.76 6.52 -22.35
CA TRP A 273 3.93 7.15 -21.04
C TRP A 273 4.99 8.24 -21.03
N ALA A 274 6.14 8.01 -21.65
CA ALA A 274 7.24 8.98 -21.73
C ALA A 274 6.81 10.30 -22.39
N TRP A 275 5.88 10.25 -23.34
CA TRP A 275 5.36 11.42 -24.04
C TRP A 275 4.22 12.16 -23.31
N LYS A 276 3.63 11.60 -22.24
CA LYS A 276 2.51 12.24 -21.51
C LYS A 276 2.83 13.66 -21.02
N PRO A 277 4.00 13.97 -20.43
CA PRO A 277 4.30 15.32 -19.96
C PRO A 277 4.34 16.36 -21.09
N TRP A 278 4.90 15.99 -22.24
CA TRP A 278 4.95 16.84 -23.42
C TRP A 278 3.54 17.11 -23.97
N ARG A 279 2.71 16.07 -24.12
CA ARG A 279 1.32 16.20 -24.57
C ARG A 279 0.48 17.04 -23.61
N ALA A 280 0.66 16.89 -22.30
CA ALA A 280 -0.03 17.69 -21.29
C ALA A 280 0.33 19.17 -21.41
N ARG A 281 1.63 19.47 -21.55
CA ARG A 281 2.12 20.85 -21.74
C ARG A 281 1.56 21.50 -23.00
N LEU A 282 1.54 20.79 -24.13
CA LEU A 282 0.97 21.28 -25.39
C LEU A 282 -0.52 21.58 -25.30
N ARG A 283 -1.25 20.85 -24.44
CA ARG A 283 -2.70 21.02 -24.25
C ARG A 283 -3.08 21.94 -23.08
N GLY A 284 -2.11 22.64 -22.48
CA GLY A 284 -2.33 23.46 -21.28
C GLY A 284 -2.84 22.66 -20.07
N LYS A 285 -2.75 21.33 -20.10
CA LYS A 285 -3.21 20.46 -19.03
C LYS A 285 -2.16 20.35 -17.92
N ARG A 286 -2.62 20.04 -16.71
CA ARG A 286 -1.78 19.73 -15.55
C ARG A 286 -0.74 18.66 -15.89
N GLN A 287 0.47 18.79 -15.34
CA GLN A 287 1.49 17.75 -15.53
C GLN A 287 1.02 16.42 -14.92
N PRO A 288 1.18 15.30 -15.65
CA PRO A 288 0.76 13.99 -15.15
C PRO A 288 1.61 13.57 -13.95
N SER A 289 1.02 12.75 -13.07
CA SER A 289 1.77 12.10 -12.00
C SER A 289 2.88 11.22 -12.58
N ARG A 290 3.96 11.11 -11.82
CA ARG A 290 5.00 10.11 -12.04
C ARG A 290 4.75 8.96 -11.08
N PHE A 291 4.91 7.75 -11.59
CA PHE A 291 4.93 6.53 -10.79
C PHE A 291 6.37 6.03 -10.79
N VAL A 292 6.94 5.86 -9.61
CA VAL A 292 8.29 5.30 -9.44
C VAL A 292 8.28 4.41 -8.22
N VAL A 293 9.25 3.50 -8.15
CA VAL A 293 9.47 2.69 -6.97
C VAL A 293 10.39 3.46 -6.04
N LEU A 294 9.90 3.85 -4.87
CA LEU A 294 10.68 4.44 -3.80
C LEU A 294 11.03 3.36 -2.78
N VAL A 295 12.25 3.39 -2.28
CA VAL A 295 12.71 2.54 -1.18
C VAL A 295 13.25 3.45 -0.08
N ALA A 296 12.68 3.34 1.11
CA ALA A 296 13.14 4.05 2.30
C ALA A 296 13.89 3.08 3.22
N THR A 297 15.01 3.53 3.79
CA THR A 297 15.80 2.83 4.80
C THR A 297 16.12 3.79 5.94
N ARG A 298 16.27 3.29 7.16
CA ARG A 298 16.77 4.12 8.27
C ARG A 298 18.18 4.61 7.96
N VAL A 299 18.47 5.86 8.33
CA VAL A 299 19.84 6.35 8.45
C VAL A 299 20.41 5.78 9.74
N GLY A 300 21.40 4.89 9.65
CA GLY A 300 22.06 4.34 10.83
C GLY A 300 22.82 5.43 11.62
N PRO A 301 23.18 5.19 12.89
CA PRO A 301 23.86 6.17 13.75
C PRO A 301 25.31 6.53 13.35
N SER A 302 25.75 6.30 12.11
CA SER A 302 27.08 6.71 11.64
C SER A 302 27.12 6.98 10.13
N SER A 303 26.77 8.21 9.74
CA SER A 303 27.31 8.84 8.52
C SER A 303 27.28 10.37 8.62
N ALA A 304 27.42 10.92 9.82
CA ALA A 304 27.51 12.37 10.06
C ALA A 304 28.97 12.88 10.08
N THR A 305 29.96 12.02 9.83
CA THR A 305 31.38 12.33 10.12
C THR A 305 32.35 12.19 8.93
N GLU A 306 31.88 12.08 7.69
CA GLU A 306 32.77 11.97 6.51
C GLU A 306 32.77 13.20 5.57
N SER A 307 32.16 14.33 5.94
CA SER A 307 32.18 15.56 5.13
C SER A 307 33.08 16.69 5.68
N ALA A 308 33.93 16.41 6.67
CA ALA A 308 34.80 17.44 7.30
C ALA A 308 36.31 17.30 7.02
N SER A 309 36.74 16.36 6.16
CA SER A 309 38.17 16.21 5.81
C SER A 309 38.37 16.10 4.30
N ALA A 310 38.08 17.19 3.60
CA ALA A 310 38.63 17.50 2.27
C ALA A 310 38.47 19.00 2.02
N ARG A 311 39.35 19.79 2.66
CA ARG A 311 39.73 21.13 2.23
C ARG A 311 41.25 21.20 2.27
#